data_AF-A0A955FV31-F1
#
_entry.id   AF-A0A955FV31-F1
#
_cell.length_a   1.000
_cell.length_b   1.000
_cell.length_c   1.000
_cell.angle_alpha   90.00
_cell.angle_beta   90.00
_cell.angle_gamma   90.00
#
_symmetry.space_group_name_H-M   'P 1'
#
loop_
_entity.id
_entity.type
_entity.pdbx_description
1 polymer ?
#
loop_
_entity_poly.entity_id
_entity_poly.type
_entity_poly.pdbx_seq_one_letter_code
_entity_poly.pdbx_strand_id
1 'polypeptide(L)'
;MNIATQLPEPLNTFVVDVPANQYYDFELAPDSDYPLKGVTYPVDYGNIPGYTAEDSHELDFYVGNEVNGEIGCVLVDRGARIGNEHKFYVAVTKEELTLILNELEPVLVERTKLPDMQSLLVAIETYRNK
;
A
#
# COMPACT_ATOMS: atom_id res chain seq x y z
N MET A 1 5.23 18.01 -5.30
CA MET A 1 6.06 17.55 -6.43
C MET A 1 5.78 16.08 -6.55
N ASN A 2 5.18 15.59 -7.64
CA ASN A 2 4.88 14.15 -7.76
C ASN A 2 6.20 13.40 -7.97
N ILE A 3 6.72 12.78 -6.91
CA ILE A 3 8.00 12.08 -6.99
C ILE A 3 7.87 10.73 -7.69
N ALA A 4 6.66 10.23 -7.94
CA ALA A 4 6.45 8.93 -8.58
C ALA A 4 7.19 8.87 -9.93
N THR A 5 7.14 9.95 -10.73
CA THR A 5 7.84 10.01 -12.02
C THR A 5 9.38 10.01 -11.91
N GLN A 6 9.92 10.15 -10.69
CA GLN A 6 11.36 10.10 -10.41
C GLN A 6 11.78 8.76 -9.78
N LEU A 7 10.84 7.91 -9.41
CA LEU A 7 11.13 6.56 -8.92
C LEU A 7 11.65 5.68 -10.07
N PRO A 8 12.39 4.60 -9.78
CA PRO A 8 12.78 3.65 -10.81
C PRO A 8 11.57 2.89 -11.37
N GLU A 9 11.70 2.31 -12.56
CA GLU A 9 10.73 1.34 -13.06
C GLU A 9 10.64 0.12 -12.11
N PRO A 10 9.43 -0.44 -11.89
CA PRO A 10 8.14 -0.04 -12.47
C PRO A 10 7.42 1.07 -11.67
N LEU A 11 7.96 1.53 -10.55
CA LEU A 11 7.29 2.44 -9.61
C LEU A 11 6.94 3.80 -10.25
N ASN A 12 7.66 4.22 -11.30
CA ASN A 12 7.32 5.41 -12.08
C ASN A 12 6.05 5.31 -12.93
N THR A 13 5.43 4.13 -13.00
CA THR A 13 4.14 3.89 -13.66
C THR A 13 2.97 3.89 -12.67
N PHE A 14 3.22 4.23 -11.41
CA PHE A 14 2.20 4.31 -10.37
C PHE A 14 0.99 5.14 -10.80
N VAL A 15 -0.20 4.55 -10.60
CA VAL A 15 -1.49 5.18 -10.85
C VAL A 15 -2.13 5.48 -9.49
N VAL A 16 -2.49 6.75 -9.28
CA VAL A 16 -3.18 7.18 -8.07
C VAL A 16 -4.66 6.83 -8.18
N ASP A 17 -5.15 6.00 -7.26
CA ASP A 17 -6.57 5.69 -7.10
C ASP A 17 -7.21 6.62 -6.07
N VAL A 18 -6.51 6.86 -4.95
CA VAL A 18 -6.95 7.75 -3.87
C VAL A 18 -5.84 8.76 -3.54
N PRO A 19 -6.07 10.07 -3.77
CA PRO A 19 -5.09 11.10 -3.43
C PRO A 19 -4.84 11.20 -1.92
N ALA A 20 -3.66 11.72 -1.56
CA ALA A 20 -3.31 12.00 -0.17
C ALA A 20 -4.37 12.85 0.57
N ASN A 21 -4.56 12.52 1.85
CA ASN A 21 -5.52 13.07 2.80
C ASN A 21 -7.00 12.91 2.42
N GLN A 22 -7.33 11.91 1.59
CA GLN A 22 -8.70 11.54 1.28
C GLN A 22 -9.13 10.31 2.09
N TYR A 23 -10.39 10.33 2.55
CA TYR A 23 -11.04 9.16 3.12
C TYR A 23 -11.66 8.32 2.00
N TYR A 24 -11.46 7.01 2.08
CA TYR A 24 -12.06 6.04 1.18
C TYR A 24 -12.94 5.08 2.00
N ASP A 25 -14.24 5.07 1.69
CA ASP A 25 -15.21 4.14 2.25
C ASP A 25 -15.11 2.81 1.49
N PHE A 26 -15.02 1.70 2.21
CA PHE A 26 -14.95 0.37 1.59
C PHE A 26 -16.32 -0.15 1.13
N GLU A 27 -17.40 0.60 1.39
CA GLU A 27 -18.77 0.27 0.99
C GLU A 27 -19.16 -1.17 1.40
N LEU A 28 -18.73 -1.56 2.60
CA LEU A 28 -18.95 -2.91 3.11
C LEU A 28 -20.45 -3.24 3.17
N ALA A 29 -20.76 -4.52 2.95
CA ALA A 29 -22.11 -5.02 3.18
C ALA A 29 -22.54 -4.75 4.63
N PRO A 30 -23.84 -4.48 4.91
CA PRO A 30 -24.31 -4.13 6.25
C PRO A 30 -24.02 -5.18 7.33
N ASP A 31 -23.84 -6.44 6.94
CA ASP A 31 -23.54 -7.60 7.78
C ASP A 31 -22.06 -8.00 7.78
N SER A 32 -21.18 -7.21 7.17
CA SER A 32 -19.74 -7.45 7.18
C SER A 32 -19.18 -7.35 8.60
N ASP A 33 -18.37 -8.35 8.96
CA ASP A 33 -17.60 -8.41 10.20
C ASP A 33 -16.19 -7.78 10.07
N TYR A 34 -15.87 -7.22 8.90
CA TYR A 34 -14.58 -6.59 8.66
C TYR A 34 -14.42 -5.34 9.54
N PRO A 35 -13.35 -5.23 10.36
CA PRO A 35 -13.28 -4.21 11.40
C PRO A 35 -12.97 -2.80 10.88
N LEU A 36 -12.49 -2.67 9.65
CA LEU A 36 -12.26 -1.39 8.98
C LEU A 36 -13.37 -1.08 7.99
N LYS A 37 -14.10 0.02 8.21
CA LYS A 37 -15.14 0.49 7.28
C LYS A 37 -14.58 1.32 6.13
N GLY A 38 -13.39 1.85 6.30
CA GLY A 38 -12.69 2.71 5.37
C GLY A 38 -11.46 3.29 6.07
N VAL A 39 -10.62 3.99 5.30
CA VAL A 39 -9.34 4.54 5.78
C VAL A 39 -9.11 5.92 5.23
N THR A 40 -8.41 6.76 5.99
CA THR A 40 -7.86 8.02 5.47
C THR A 40 -6.44 7.78 4.98
N TYR A 41 -6.19 7.97 3.69
CA TYR A 41 -4.86 7.77 3.13
C TYR A 41 -3.98 9.01 3.38
N PRO A 42 -2.91 8.96 4.20
CA PRO A 42 -2.10 10.15 4.49
C PRO A 42 -1.19 10.55 3.31
N VAL A 43 -0.98 9.65 2.36
CA VAL A 43 -0.19 9.82 1.13
C VAL A 43 -0.99 9.32 -0.06
N ASP A 44 -0.49 9.52 -1.28
CA ASP A 44 -1.15 9.00 -2.47
C ASP A 44 -1.18 7.46 -2.41
N TYR A 45 -2.35 6.89 -2.66
CA TYR A 45 -2.59 5.46 -2.68
C TYR A 45 -3.08 5.02 -4.06
N GLY A 46 -2.65 3.85 -4.49
CA GLY A 46 -3.09 3.24 -5.72
C GLY A 46 -2.24 2.05 -6.08
N ASN A 47 -1.92 1.88 -7.35
CA ASN A 47 -1.35 0.64 -7.84
C ASN A 47 -0.27 0.82 -8.90
N ILE A 48 0.42 -0.28 -9.21
CA ILE A 48 1.37 -0.37 -10.32
C ILE A 48 0.82 -1.37 -11.35
N PRO A 49 0.54 -0.92 -12.60
CA PRO A 49 0.03 -1.81 -13.63
C PRO A 49 0.93 -3.03 -13.91
N GLY A 50 0.32 -4.21 -14.05
CA GLY A 50 1.01 -5.47 -14.35
C GLY A 50 1.46 -6.27 -13.12
N TYR A 51 1.07 -5.84 -11.92
CA TYR A 51 1.30 -6.52 -10.66
C TYR A 51 -0.04 -6.88 -10.01
N THR A 52 -0.23 -8.16 -9.68
CA THR A 52 -1.48 -8.69 -9.10
C THR A 52 -1.23 -9.11 -7.65
N ALA A 53 -2.00 -8.58 -6.70
CA ALA A 53 -1.99 -8.92 -5.28
C ALA A 53 -2.61 -10.31 -5.00
N GLU A 54 -2.61 -10.71 -3.72
CA GLU A 54 -3.20 -11.98 -3.27
C GLU A 54 -4.73 -12.08 -3.52
N ASP A 55 -5.42 -10.95 -3.58
CA ASP A 55 -6.87 -10.88 -3.77
C ASP A 55 -7.30 -10.85 -5.25
N SER A 56 -6.35 -11.03 -6.17
CA SER A 56 -6.54 -10.94 -7.64
C SER A 56 -6.81 -9.53 -8.19
N HIS A 57 -6.62 -8.48 -7.38
CA HIS A 57 -6.60 -7.08 -7.82
C HIS A 57 -5.17 -6.57 -8.01
N GLU A 58 -5.01 -5.35 -8.51
CA GLU A 58 -3.71 -4.72 -8.69
C GLU A 58 -2.96 -4.53 -7.36
N LEU A 59 -1.64 -4.63 -7.40
CA LEU A 59 -0.80 -4.53 -6.20
C LEU A 59 -0.84 -3.13 -5.59
N ASP A 60 -1.29 -3.07 -4.35
CA ASP A 60 -1.49 -1.83 -3.59
C ASP A 60 -0.18 -1.15 -3.15
N PHE A 61 -0.15 0.16 -3.29
CA PHE A 61 0.98 1.02 -2.97
C PHE A 61 0.58 2.32 -2.26
N TYR A 62 1.36 2.67 -1.25
CA TYR A 62 1.44 4.00 -0.66
C TYR A 62 2.69 4.72 -1.19
N VAL A 63 2.52 5.90 -1.80
CA VAL A 63 3.62 6.69 -2.36
C VAL A 63 3.66 8.06 -1.71
N GLY A 64 4.68 8.29 -0.87
CA GLY A 64 4.93 9.58 -0.24
C GLY A 64 5.69 10.55 -1.15
N ASN A 65 6.29 11.59 -0.56
CA ASN A 65 7.05 12.61 -1.29
C ASN A 65 8.49 12.80 -0.78
N GLU A 66 8.99 11.92 0.08
CA GLU A 66 10.32 12.01 0.70
C GLU A 66 11.32 11.10 -0.02
N VAL A 67 12.30 11.70 -0.73
CA VAL A 67 13.27 10.96 -1.57
C VAL A 67 14.01 9.86 -0.80
N ASN A 68 14.32 10.11 0.47
CA ASN A 68 14.98 9.14 1.37
C ASN A 68 14.02 8.57 2.42
N GLY A 69 12.74 8.50 2.07
CA GLY A 69 11.69 8.02 2.95
C GLY A 69 11.80 6.53 3.26
N GLU A 70 10.93 6.06 4.14
CA GLU A 70 10.79 4.66 4.48
C GLU A 70 10.30 3.84 3.28
N ILE A 71 10.77 2.60 3.22
CA ILE A 71 10.43 1.63 2.18
C ILE A 71 10.08 0.31 2.85
N GLY A 72 9.05 -0.36 2.38
CA GLY A 72 8.66 -1.65 2.92
C GLY A 72 7.27 -2.10 2.50
N CYS A 73 6.69 -2.99 3.30
CA CYS A 73 5.32 -3.42 3.16
C CYS A 73 4.68 -3.68 4.51
N VAL A 74 3.35 -3.74 4.49
CA VAL A 74 2.52 -4.23 5.58
C VAL A 74 1.72 -5.42 5.09
N LEU A 75 1.52 -6.38 5.98
CA LEU A 75 0.60 -7.48 5.81
C LEU A 75 -0.68 -7.15 6.60
N VAL A 76 -1.82 -7.16 5.93
CA VAL A 76 -3.12 -6.93 6.56
C VAL A 76 -4.01 -8.16 6.42
N ASP A 77 -4.85 -8.41 7.41
CA ASP A 77 -5.92 -9.40 7.34
C ASP A 77 -7.11 -8.78 6.58
N ARG A 78 -7.55 -9.41 5.49
CA ARG A 78 -8.73 -9.04 4.69
C ARG A 78 -9.94 -9.94 5.00
N GLY A 79 -9.86 -10.71 6.08
CA GLY A 79 -10.88 -11.64 6.55
C GLY A 79 -10.81 -13.01 5.88
N ALA A 80 -11.59 -13.97 6.38
CA ALA A 80 -11.48 -15.39 6.05
C ALA A 80 -11.63 -15.74 4.55
N ARG A 81 -12.28 -14.89 3.75
CA ARG A 81 -12.48 -15.11 2.31
C ARG A 81 -11.25 -14.78 1.48
N ILE A 82 -10.54 -13.72 1.83
CA ILE A 82 -9.39 -13.21 1.07
C ILE A 82 -8.08 -13.68 1.73
N GLY A 83 -8.04 -13.75 3.05
CA GLY A 83 -6.84 -14.04 3.81
C GLY A 83 -5.99 -12.79 4.00
N ASN A 84 -4.68 -12.96 4.00
CA ASN A 84 -3.76 -11.84 4.19
C ASN A 84 -3.34 -11.23 2.84
N GLU A 85 -3.13 -9.93 2.84
CA GLU A 85 -2.73 -9.16 1.67
C GLU A 85 -1.56 -8.24 2.00
N HIS A 86 -0.63 -8.12 1.05
CA HIS A 86 0.47 -7.17 1.16
C HIS A 86 0.13 -5.82 0.53
N LYS A 87 0.41 -4.74 1.27
CA LYS A 87 0.39 -3.37 0.75
C LYS A 87 1.79 -2.77 0.89
N PHE A 88 2.35 -2.27 -0.22
CA PHE A 88 3.71 -1.75 -0.26
C PHE A 88 3.75 -0.25 0.00
N TYR A 89 4.87 0.25 0.49
CA TYR A 89 5.07 1.68 0.67
C TYR A 89 6.49 2.11 0.27
N VAL A 90 6.60 3.30 -0.31
CA VAL A 90 7.86 3.88 -0.77
C VAL A 90 7.85 5.39 -0.59
N ALA A 91 9.03 5.93 -0.24
CA ALA A 91 9.25 7.37 -0.13
C ALA A 91 8.30 8.09 0.86
N VAL A 92 7.86 7.36 1.89
CA VAL A 92 7.00 7.88 2.97
C VAL A 92 7.85 8.39 4.12
N THR A 93 7.49 9.50 4.72
CA THR A 93 8.11 9.98 5.97
C THR A 93 7.78 9.03 7.14
N LYS A 94 8.49 9.16 8.26
CA LYS A 94 8.20 8.35 9.46
C LYS A 94 6.83 8.69 10.04
N GLU A 95 6.45 9.96 9.96
CA GLU A 95 5.17 10.49 10.41
C GLU A 95 4.04 9.94 9.54
N GLU A 96 4.16 10.01 8.21
CA GLU A 96 3.19 9.41 7.28
C GLU A 96 3.07 7.91 7.49
N LEU A 97 4.18 7.19 7.67
CA LEU A 97 4.15 5.77 7.95
C LEU A 97 3.44 5.46 9.27
N THR A 98 3.64 6.28 10.30
CA THR A 98 2.90 6.12 11.57
C THR A 98 1.40 6.28 11.35
N LEU A 99 0.99 7.24 10.52
CA LEU A 99 -0.43 7.43 10.17
C LEU A 99 -0.99 6.24 9.39
N ILE A 100 -0.26 5.72 8.39
CA ILE A 100 -0.66 4.51 7.64
C ILE A 100 -0.90 3.34 8.61
N LEU A 101 0.05 3.10 9.52
CA LEU A 101 -0.05 1.99 10.48
C LEU A 101 -1.20 2.16 11.45
N ASN A 102 -1.50 3.39 11.87
CA ASN A 102 -2.64 3.66 12.76
C ASN A 102 -3.99 3.42 12.05
N GLU A 103 -4.11 3.82 10.79
CA GLU A 103 -5.33 3.57 9.99
C GLU A 103 -5.55 2.08 9.74
N LEU A 104 -4.47 1.32 9.61
CA LEU A 104 -4.51 -0.13 9.40
C LEU A 104 -4.53 -0.95 10.70
N GLU A 105 -4.37 -0.33 11.87
CA GLU A 105 -4.16 -1.01 13.16
C GLU A 105 -5.17 -2.14 13.45
N PRO A 106 -6.49 -1.99 13.16
CA PRO A 106 -7.46 -3.05 13.41
C PRO A 106 -7.26 -4.34 12.60
N VAL A 107 -6.49 -4.28 11.50
CA VAL A 107 -6.24 -5.42 10.59
C VAL A 107 -4.76 -5.67 10.34
N LEU A 108 -3.87 -4.89 10.96
CA LEU A 108 -2.44 -4.98 10.74
C LEU A 108 -1.90 -6.27 11.37
N VAL A 109 -1.33 -7.13 10.52
CA VAL A 109 -0.72 -8.40 10.94
C VAL A 109 0.77 -8.20 11.17
N GLU A 110 1.46 -7.64 10.18
CA GLU A 110 2.91 -7.45 10.21
C GLU A 110 3.32 -6.20 9.43
N ARG A 111 4.44 -5.61 9.84
CA ARG A 111 5.17 -4.63 9.04
C ARG A 111 6.58 -5.16 8.76
N THR A 112 6.97 -5.14 7.50
CA THR A 112 8.33 -5.47 7.08
C THR A 112 9.01 -4.22 6.51
N LYS A 113 10.04 -3.72 7.20
CA LYS A 113 10.90 -2.67 6.65
C LYS A 113 11.90 -3.30 5.68
N LEU A 114 11.99 -2.74 4.48
CA LEU A 114 12.98 -3.12 3.49
C LEU A 114 14.20 -2.18 3.59
N PRO A 115 15.43 -2.71 3.39
CA PRO A 115 16.64 -1.93 3.60
C PRO A 115 16.88 -0.89 2.50
N ASP A 116 16.41 -1.14 1.28
CA ASP A 116 16.65 -0.29 0.12
C ASP A 116 15.63 -0.51 -1.00
N MET A 117 15.73 0.34 -2.03
CA MET A 117 14.92 0.29 -3.24
C MET A 117 15.06 -1.04 -3.99
N GLN A 118 16.27 -1.62 -4.03
CA GLN A 118 16.49 -2.89 -4.74
C GLN A 118 15.70 -4.03 -4.08
N SER A 119 15.65 -4.05 -2.75
CA SER A 119 14.88 -5.01 -1.97
C SER A 119 13.38 -4.87 -2.21
N LEU A 120 12.88 -3.64 -2.35
CA LEU A 120 11.49 -3.38 -2.77
C LEU A 120 11.19 -3.95 -4.14
N LEU A 121 12.05 -3.65 -5.13
CA LEU A 121 11.87 -4.12 -6.50
C LEU A 121 11.86 -5.65 -6.57
N VAL A 122 12.75 -6.31 -5.81
CA VAL A 122 12.77 -7.78 -5.70
C VAL A 122 11.50 -8.31 -5.05
N ALA A 123 11.01 -7.66 -4.00
CA ALA A 123 9.80 -8.09 -3.30
C ALA A 123 8.56 -8.01 -4.20
N ILE A 124 8.37 -6.88 -4.89
CA ILE A 124 7.18 -6.67 -5.74
C ILE A 124 7.20 -7.55 -6.99
N GLU A 125 8.39 -7.95 -7.47
CA GLU A 125 8.53 -8.82 -8.64
C GLU A 125 7.85 -10.19 -8.44
N THR A 126 7.70 -10.63 -7.20
CA THR A 126 6.95 -11.85 -6.89
C THR A 126 5.45 -11.75 -7.21
N TYR A 127 4.94 -10.56 -7.51
CA TYR A 127 3.54 -10.27 -7.86
C TYR A 127 3.34 -9.99 -9.35
N ARG A 128 4.40 -9.97 -10.15
CA ARG A 128 4.29 -9.69 -11.58
C ARG A 128 3.54 -10.82 -12.29
N ASN A 129 2.47 -10.49 -13.00
CA ASN A 129 1.65 -11.43 -13.79
C ASN A 129 1.17 -12.68 -13.02
N LYS A 130 0.91 -12.56 -11.71
CA LYS A 130 0.16 -13.58 -10.97
C LYS A 130 -1.27 -13.70 -11.49
#